data_AF-A0A4R0R6M5-F1
#
_entry.id   AF-A0A4R0R6M5-F1
#
_cell.length_a   1.000
_cell.length_b   1.000
_cell.length_c   1.000
_cell.angle_alpha   90.00
_cell.angle_beta   90.00
_cell.angle_gamma   90.00
#
_symmetry.space_group_name_H-M   'P 1'
#
loop_
_entity.id
_entity.type
_entity.pdbx_description
1 polymer ?
#
loop_
_entity_poly.entity_id
_entity_poly.type
_entity_poly.pdbx_seq_one_letter_code
_entity_poly.pdbx_strand_id
1 'polypeptide(L)'
;MSRISDERRSRNNQRLQALRNAVEERYGLRGLLEIRWLNDALARTEDYYTHGPRGPATWVLTLGKNFPEGAFNASSAPGRDVEPVYVARGFLQSGIQVGIASARTALGAVLGWNWDEFPINLYETLVVAPDAVKWVPGSNALNLASLGARPVEGGYEANAEPLYVAQAYLGDAWLPGKHGSHLPAAHIPHGGIENLINHYRILCYADDDLVEPQRRRGEGY
;
A
#
# COMPACT_ATOMS: atom_id res chain seq x y z
N MET A 1 26.80 22.41 -4.87
CA MET A 1 26.08 21.19 -4.44
C MET A 1 26.78 20.65 -3.21
N SER A 2 26.03 20.16 -2.21
CA SER A 2 26.57 19.71 -0.92
C SER A 2 27.01 18.25 -1.02
N ARG A 3 28.06 17.86 -0.28
CA ARG A 3 28.52 16.46 -0.20
C ARG A 3 27.38 15.48 0.16
N ILE A 4 26.43 15.92 0.99
CA ILE A 4 25.25 15.15 1.39
C ILE A 4 24.27 14.94 0.21
N SER A 5 24.13 15.93 -0.68
CA SER A 5 23.26 15.79 -1.86
C SER A 5 23.83 14.80 -2.88
N ASP A 6 25.16 14.75 -3.01
CA ASP A 6 25.84 13.85 -3.96
C ASP A 6 25.78 12.40 -3.49
N GLU A 7 25.95 12.15 -2.18
CA GLU A 7 25.81 10.82 -1.57
C GLU A 7 24.38 10.27 -1.70
N ARG A 8 23.36 11.11 -1.44
CA ARG A 8 21.95 10.72 -1.62
C ARG A 8 21.65 10.36 -3.08
N ARG A 9 22.14 11.15 -4.03
CA ARG A 9 21.98 10.91 -5.47
C ARG A 9 22.64 9.60 -5.89
N SER A 10 23.88 9.35 -5.44
CA SER A 10 24.60 8.10 -5.73
C SER A 10 23.84 6.88 -5.20
N ARG A 11 23.33 6.95 -3.97
CA ARG A 11 22.53 5.87 -3.37
C ARG A 11 21.23 5.62 -4.13
N ASN A 12 20.52 6.68 -4.54
CA ASN A 12 19.29 6.54 -5.33
C ASN A 12 19.57 5.90 -6.70
N ASN A 13 20.67 6.28 -7.37
CA ASN A 13 21.07 5.69 -8.65
C ASN A 13 21.37 4.20 -8.52
N GLN A 14 22.13 3.79 -7.50
CA GLN A 14 22.43 2.38 -7.24
C GLN A 14 21.15 1.57 -6.98
N ARG A 15 20.22 2.15 -6.20
CA ARG A 15 18.93 1.53 -5.90
C ARG A 15 18.06 1.36 -7.15
N LEU A 16 17.98 2.39 -8.00
CA LEU A 16 17.26 2.33 -9.27
C LEU A 16 17.84 1.27 -10.20
N GLN A 17 19.18 1.15 -10.28
CA GLN A 17 19.81 0.12 -11.10
C GLN A 17 19.44 -1.30 -10.62
N ALA A 18 19.46 -1.54 -9.31
CA ALA A 18 19.06 -2.83 -8.76
C ALA A 18 17.59 -3.17 -9.05
N LEU A 19 16.70 -2.17 -9.01
CA LEU A 19 15.28 -2.34 -9.34
C LEU A 19 15.07 -2.66 -10.82
N ARG A 20 15.77 -1.96 -11.72
CA ARG A 20 15.72 -2.23 -13.17
C ARG A 20 16.11 -3.67 -13.48
N ASN A 21 17.24 -4.11 -12.93
CA ASN A 21 17.71 -5.49 -13.12
C ASN A 21 16.68 -6.51 -12.59
N ALA A 22 16.13 -6.27 -11.39
CA ALA A 22 15.13 -7.16 -10.80
C ALA A 22 13.82 -7.22 -11.61
N VAL A 23 13.41 -6.10 -12.23
CA VAL A 23 12.25 -6.04 -13.13
C VAL A 23 12.53 -6.81 -14.43
N GLU A 24 13.70 -6.64 -15.04
CA GLU A 24 14.10 -7.36 -16.25
C GLU A 24 14.16 -8.87 -16.02
N GLU A 25 14.70 -9.32 -14.89
CA GLU A 25 14.73 -10.74 -14.50
C GLU A 25 13.32 -11.35 -14.39
N ARG A 26 12.31 -10.55 -14.07
CA ARG A 26 10.92 -11.00 -13.95
C ARG A 26 10.23 -11.17 -15.30
N TYR A 27 10.67 -10.50 -16.37
CA TYR A 27 10.03 -10.57 -17.68
C TYR A 27 10.06 -11.98 -18.29
N GLY A 28 11.16 -12.72 -18.10
CA GLY A 28 11.30 -14.07 -18.65
C GLY A 28 10.43 -15.13 -17.96
N LEU A 29 9.77 -14.79 -16.85
CA LEU A 29 9.10 -15.77 -15.98
C LEU A 29 7.59 -15.60 -15.90
N ARG A 30 7.02 -14.53 -16.47
CA ARG A 30 5.69 -14.03 -16.11
C ARG A 30 4.81 -13.63 -17.29
N GLY A 31 3.50 -13.53 -17.03
CA GLY A 31 2.50 -13.14 -18.04
C GLY A 31 2.47 -11.63 -18.31
N LEU A 32 1.86 -11.24 -19.44
CA LEU A 32 1.81 -9.85 -19.92
C LEU A 32 1.24 -8.83 -18.90
N LEU A 33 0.31 -9.25 -18.03
CA LEU A 33 -0.27 -8.37 -17.02
C LEU A 33 0.73 -7.99 -15.93
N GLU A 34 1.53 -8.94 -15.46
CA GLU A 34 2.58 -8.69 -14.46
C GLU A 34 3.68 -7.81 -15.05
N ILE A 35 4.07 -8.07 -16.30
CA ILE A 35 5.06 -7.27 -17.02
C ILE A 35 4.58 -5.80 -17.14
N ARG A 36 3.31 -5.57 -17.47
CA ARG A 36 2.74 -4.22 -17.51
C ARG A 36 2.80 -3.54 -16.15
N TRP A 37 2.33 -4.21 -15.10
CA TRP A 37 2.39 -3.65 -13.75
C TRP A 37 3.82 -3.32 -13.31
N LEU A 38 4.80 -4.19 -13.60
CA LEU A 38 6.20 -3.96 -13.25
C LEU A 38 6.79 -2.74 -13.96
N ASN A 39 6.48 -2.56 -15.25
CA ASN A 39 6.89 -1.36 -15.99
C ASN A 39 6.30 -0.09 -15.37
N ASP A 40 4.99 -0.10 -15.08
CA ASP A 40 4.33 1.07 -14.47
C ASP A 40 4.86 1.36 -13.06
N ALA A 41 5.14 0.32 -12.27
CA ALA A 41 5.71 0.44 -10.94
C ALA A 41 7.14 0.98 -10.97
N LEU A 42 7.95 0.52 -11.92
CA LEU A 42 9.30 1.04 -12.14
C LEU A 42 9.24 2.53 -12.54
N ALA A 43 8.36 2.90 -13.47
CA ALA A 43 8.19 4.30 -13.89
C ALA A 43 7.79 5.22 -12.73
N ARG A 44 6.82 4.81 -11.89
CA ARG A 44 6.47 5.54 -10.66
C ARG A 44 7.66 5.70 -9.71
N THR A 45 8.50 4.68 -9.63
CA THR A 45 9.67 4.66 -8.74
C THR A 45 10.78 5.57 -9.22
N GLU A 46 11.02 5.60 -10.53
CA GLU A 46 11.96 6.54 -11.16
C GLU A 46 11.52 7.99 -10.97
N ASP A 47 10.22 8.26 -11.15
CA ASP A 47 9.64 9.56 -10.87
C ASP A 47 9.82 9.96 -9.40
N TYR A 48 9.56 9.04 -8.47
CA TYR A 48 9.79 9.25 -7.03
C TYR A 48 11.24 9.65 -6.71
N TYR A 49 12.23 8.93 -7.23
CA TYR A 49 13.63 9.24 -6.93
C TYR A 49 14.16 10.49 -7.64
N THR A 50 13.45 10.97 -8.67
CA THR A 50 13.81 12.18 -9.42
C THR A 50 13.12 13.42 -8.85
N HIS A 51 11.84 13.31 -8.50
CA HIS A 51 10.98 14.45 -8.16
C HIS A 51 10.40 14.40 -6.74
N GLY A 52 10.61 13.32 -6.00
CA GLY A 52 10.01 13.08 -4.69
C GLY A 52 8.60 12.48 -4.76
N PRO A 53 7.89 12.36 -3.62
CA PRO A 53 6.51 11.88 -3.58
C PRO A 53 5.57 12.69 -4.50
N ARG A 54 4.63 12.01 -5.14
CA ARG A 54 3.60 12.59 -6.00
C ARG A 54 2.19 12.31 -5.46
N GLY A 55 1.32 13.30 -5.58
CA GLY A 55 -0.07 13.20 -5.13
C GLY A 55 -0.20 12.97 -3.62
N PRO A 56 -1.40 12.63 -3.13
CA PRO A 56 -1.59 12.38 -1.71
C PRO A 56 -1.05 11.01 -1.26
N ALA A 57 -0.68 10.11 -2.19
CA ALA A 57 -0.06 8.82 -1.91
C ALA A 57 0.82 8.38 -3.10
N THR A 58 2.01 7.88 -2.83
CA THR A 58 2.95 7.35 -3.84
C THR A 58 3.26 5.89 -3.55
N TRP A 59 3.23 5.05 -4.59
CA TRP A 59 3.68 3.67 -4.50
C TRP A 59 5.07 3.54 -5.11
N VAL A 60 6.01 3.03 -4.33
CA VAL A 60 7.43 2.97 -4.70
C VAL A 60 7.90 1.53 -4.69
N LEU A 61 8.44 1.06 -5.82
CA LEU A 61 8.97 -0.28 -5.98
C LEU A 61 10.15 -0.50 -5.03
N THR A 62 10.10 -1.63 -4.34
CA THR A 62 10.98 -2.05 -3.26
C THR A 62 11.48 -3.45 -3.56
N LEU A 63 12.81 -3.62 -3.46
CA LEU A 63 13.49 -4.90 -3.59
C LEU A 63 14.00 -5.36 -2.22
N GLY A 64 13.58 -6.54 -1.78
CA GLY A 64 13.99 -7.11 -0.51
C GLY A 64 13.50 -6.27 0.67
N LYS A 65 14.40 -6.01 1.62
CA LYS A 65 14.13 -5.20 2.83
C LYS A 65 14.58 -3.74 2.69
N ASN A 66 14.85 -3.29 1.45
CA ASN A 66 15.31 -1.93 1.19
C ASN A 66 14.11 -0.98 1.15
N PHE A 67 13.47 -0.66 2.27
CA PHE A 67 12.28 0.22 2.26
C PHE A 67 12.64 1.66 1.84
N PRO A 68 11.76 2.41 1.15
CA PRO A 68 12.01 3.80 0.78
C PRO A 68 11.95 4.73 1.98
N GLU A 69 12.68 5.83 1.94
CA GLU A 69 12.51 6.93 2.89
C GLU A 69 11.06 7.45 2.82
N GLY A 70 10.43 7.75 3.97
CA GLY A 70 9.04 8.18 4.01
C GLY A 70 8.01 7.07 3.83
N ALA A 71 8.41 5.79 3.83
CA ALA A 71 7.47 4.67 3.87
C ALA A 71 6.50 4.83 5.04
N PHE A 72 5.21 4.68 4.77
CA PHE A 72 4.17 4.90 5.76
C PHE A 72 4.15 3.77 6.78
N ASN A 73 4.49 4.10 8.04
CA ASN A 73 4.41 3.15 9.13
C ASN A 73 2.94 2.87 9.47
N ALA A 74 2.50 1.68 9.09
CA ALA A 74 1.16 1.18 9.31
C ALA A 74 1.05 0.25 10.53
N SER A 75 2.12 0.07 11.33
CA SER A 75 2.00 -0.57 12.64
C SER A 75 1.79 0.44 13.75
N SER A 76 1.02 0.01 14.76
CA SER A 76 1.01 0.62 16.09
C SER A 76 0.64 -0.43 17.13
N ALA A 77 1.14 -0.29 18.35
CA ALA A 77 0.74 -1.11 19.48
C ALA A 77 0.60 -0.23 20.74
N PRO A 78 -0.50 -0.31 21.49
CA PRO A 78 -0.65 0.45 22.73
C PRO A 78 0.46 0.11 23.73
N GLY A 79 1.18 1.13 24.21
CA GLY A 79 2.16 1.00 25.29
C GLY A 79 3.44 0.25 24.94
N ARG A 80 3.72 -0.01 23.65
CA ARG A 80 4.94 -0.69 23.20
C ARG A 80 5.46 -0.09 21.91
N ASP A 81 6.78 0.03 21.80
CA ASP A 81 7.44 0.26 20.53
C ASP A 81 7.43 -1.03 19.73
N VAL A 82 6.88 -0.96 18.52
CA VAL A 82 6.90 -2.07 17.56
C VAL A 82 7.80 -1.70 16.40
N GLU A 83 8.51 -2.70 15.87
CA GLU A 83 9.25 -2.52 14.63
C GLU A 83 8.28 -2.04 13.52
N PRO A 84 8.69 -1.06 12.69
CA PRO A 84 7.84 -0.55 11.64
C PRO A 84 7.35 -1.65 10.71
N VAL A 85 6.05 -1.62 10.43
CA VAL A 85 5.40 -2.45 9.43
C VAL A 85 4.80 -1.51 8.40
N TYR A 86 5.14 -1.70 7.14
CA TYR A 86 4.70 -0.85 6.04
C TYR A 86 3.60 -1.55 5.24
N VAL A 87 2.84 -0.75 4.49
CA VAL A 87 1.88 -1.28 3.51
C VAL A 87 2.64 -1.73 2.27
N ALA A 88 2.48 -3.01 1.91
CA ALA A 88 2.98 -3.56 0.66
C ALA A 88 1.83 -3.74 -0.33
N ARG A 89 2.12 -3.65 -1.62
CA ARG A 89 1.28 -4.25 -2.67
C ARG A 89 2.12 -4.93 -3.73
N GLY A 90 1.57 -5.95 -4.38
CA GLY A 90 2.28 -6.63 -5.46
C GLY A 90 1.35 -7.43 -6.36
N PHE A 91 1.85 -7.77 -7.54
CA PHE A 91 1.10 -8.60 -8.49
C PHE A 91 0.99 -10.04 -7.99
N LEU A 92 -0.23 -10.53 -7.87
CA LEU A 92 -0.54 -11.90 -7.45
C LEU A 92 -1.88 -12.32 -8.06
N GLN A 93 -1.90 -13.49 -8.71
CA GLN A 93 -3.12 -14.09 -9.29
C GLN A 93 -3.90 -13.15 -10.22
N SER A 94 -3.21 -12.45 -11.12
CA SER A 94 -3.81 -11.50 -12.09
C SER A 94 -4.42 -10.23 -11.48
N GLY A 95 -4.21 -9.99 -10.19
CA GLY A 95 -4.57 -8.76 -9.49
C GLY A 95 -3.36 -8.10 -8.82
N ILE A 96 -3.61 -6.97 -8.18
CA ILE A 96 -2.66 -6.30 -7.28
C ILE A 96 -3.18 -6.45 -5.86
N GLN A 97 -2.50 -7.27 -5.08
CA GLN A 97 -2.90 -7.60 -3.71
C GLN A 97 -2.15 -6.71 -2.72
N VAL A 98 -2.81 -6.36 -1.61
CA VAL A 98 -2.23 -5.55 -0.51
C VAL A 98 -1.83 -6.48 0.63
N GLY A 99 -0.72 -6.17 1.28
CA GLY A 99 -0.21 -6.93 2.42
C GLY A 99 0.80 -6.16 3.24
N ILE A 100 1.75 -6.89 3.79
CA ILE A 100 2.70 -6.39 4.78
C ILE A 100 4.11 -6.34 4.20
N ALA A 101 4.81 -5.23 4.43
CA ALA A 101 6.25 -5.10 4.28
C ALA A 101 6.91 -4.93 5.65
N SER A 102 7.92 -5.74 5.97
CA SER A 102 8.66 -5.64 7.24
C SER A 102 10.02 -6.32 7.14
N ALA A 103 11.01 -5.79 7.86
CA ALA A 103 12.32 -6.41 7.97
C ALA A 103 12.27 -7.80 8.63
N ARG A 104 11.18 -8.15 9.32
CA ARG A 104 10.94 -9.48 9.91
C ARG A 104 10.45 -10.53 8.91
N THR A 105 9.93 -10.11 7.75
CA THR A 105 9.53 -11.05 6.70
C THR A 105 10.74 -11.69 6.03
N ALA A 106 10.57 -12.87 5.43
CA ALA A 106 11.67 -13.59 4.78
C ALA A 106 12.24 -12.82 3.58
N LEU A 107 11.36 -12.31 2.70
CA LEU A 107 11.73 -11.69 1.43
C LEU A 107 11.55 -10.17 1.38
N GLY A 108 10.99 -9.55 2.42
CA GLY A 108 10.72 -8.11 2.47
C GLY A 108 9.23 -7.79 2.58
N ALA A 109 8.39 -8.55 1.88
CA ALA A 109 6.93 -8.47 2.01
C ALA A 109 6.24 -9.83 1.93
N VAL A 110 4.98 -9.84 2.37
CA VAL A 110 4.03 -10.96 2.29
C VAL A 110 2.68 -10.42 1.83
N LEU A 111 2.06 -11.11 0.88
CA LEU A 111 0.69 -10.82 0.43
C LEU A 111 -0.24 -11.96 0.85
N GLY A 112 -1.42 -11.63 1.36
CA GLY A 112 -2.48 -12.60 1.64
C GLY A 112 -3.29 -12.91 0.39
N TRP A 113 -3.54 -14.19 0.13
CA TRP A 113 -4.49 -14.62 -0.90
C TRP A 113 -5.01 -16.05 -0.63
N ASN A 114 -6.32 -16.25 -0.79
CA ASN A 114 -6.97 -17.56 -0.65
C ASN A 114 -6.56 -18.29 0.66
N TRP A 115 -6.63 -17.57 1.78
CA TRP A 115 -6.34 -18.09 3.13
C TRP A 115 -4.86 -18.39 3.42
N ASP A 116 -3.96 -18.11 2.48
CA ASP A 116 -2.52 -18.35 2.60
C ASP A 116 -1.72 -17.05 2.41
N GLU A 117 -0.43 -17.13 2.71
CA GLU A 117 0.54 -16.04 2.60
C GLU A 117 1.60 -16.33 1.55
N PHE A 118 1.89 -15.33 0.73
CA PHE A 118 2.88 -15.42 -0.34
C PHE A 118 4.04 -14.43 -0.08
N PRO A 119 5.20 -14.91 0.39
CA PRO A 119 6.39 -14.09 0.49
C PRO A 119 6.85 -13.61 -0.88
N ILE A 120 7.14 -12.31 -1.00
CA ILE A 120 7.62 -11.70 -2.24
C ILE A 120 8.80 -10.76 -1.95
N ASN A 121 9.72 -10.67 -2.90
CA ASN A 121 10.91 -9.81 -2.80
C ASN A 121 10.85 -8.56 -3.67
N LEU A 122 9.89 -8.47 -4.60
CA LEU A 122 9.69 -7.30 -5.46
C LEU A 122 8.22 -6.88 -5.39
N TYR A 123 7.99 -5.70 -4.84
CA TYR A 123 6.67 -5.18 -4.47
C TYR A 123 6.73 -3.66 -4.40
N GLU A 124 5.59 -2.98 -4.29
CA GLU A 124 5.56 -1.55 -3.98
C GLU A 124 5.28 -1.32 -2.50
N THR A 125 5.95 -0.32 -1.91
CA THR A 125 5.69 0.20 -0.57
C THR A 125 4.97 1.53 -0.67
N LEU A 126 3.95 1.74 0.18
CA LEU A 126 3.25 3.02 0.25
C LEU A 126 4.13 4.09 0.92
N VAL A 127 4.28 5.22 0.24
CA VAL A 127 4.88 6.46 0.76
C VAL A 127 3.78 7.51 0.81
N VAL A 128 3.46 7.97 2.01
CA VAL A 128 2.46 9.02 2.25
C VAL A 128 2.78 9.74 3.55
N ALA A 129 2.57 11.05 3.57
CA ALA A 129 2.74 11.85 4.78
C ALA A 129 1.69 11.44 5.82
N PRO A 130 2.07 11.18 7.10
CA PRO A 130 1.12 10.68 8.10
C PRO A 130 -0.08 11.59 8.36
N ASP A 131 0.04 12.90 8.13
CA ASP A 131 -1.02 13.91 8.25
C ASP A 131 -1.95 13.98 7.04
N ALA A 132 -1.54 13.44 5.88
CA ALA A 132 -2.36 13.38 4.67
C ALA A 132 -3.38 12.21 4.68
N VAL A 133 -3.31 11.33 5.67
CA VAL A 133 -4.17 10.15 5.79
C VAL A 133 -4.71 9.95 7.21
N LYS A 134 -5.88 9.33 7.30
CA LYS A 134 -6.54 8.97 8.56
C LYS A 134 -7.06 7.53 8.50
N TRP A 135 -7.04 6.85 9.64
CA TRP A 135 -7.66 5.52 9.77
C TRP A 135 -9.14 5.68 10.15
N VAL A 136 -10.05 5.23 9.28
CA VAL A 136 -11.50 5.28 9.52
C VAL A 136 -11.99 3.90 9.99
N PRO A 137 -12.59 3.77 11.19
CA PRO A 137 -13.10 2.51 11.69
C PRO A 137 -14.19 1.91 10.80
N GLY A 138 -14.19 0.59 10.66
CA GLY A 138 -15.23 -0.16 9.98
C GLY A 138 -15.46 -1.52 10.63
N SER A 139 -16.58 -2.15 10.28
CA SER A 139 -16.85 -3.52 10.70
C SER A 139 -17.59 -4.32 9.64
N ASN A 140 -17.33 -5.63 9.60
CA ASN A 140 -17.90 -6.58 8.63
C ASN A 140 -17.71 -6.10 7.16
N ALA A 141 -18.73 -6.22 6.32
CA ALA A 141 -18.67 -5.77 4.93
C ALA A 141 -18.45 -4.25 4.83
N LEU A 142 -17.52 -3.84 3.95
CA LEU A 142 -17.19 -2.43 3.75
C LEU A 142 -18.28 -1.73 2.94
N ASN A 143 -18.93 -0.72 3.53
CA ASN A 143 -19.83 0.19 2.81
C ASN A 143 -19.13 1.53 2.54
N LEU A 144 -18.71 1.71 1.29
CA LEU A 144 -18.03 2.93 0.84
C LEU A 144 -18.92 4.18 0.93
N ALA A 145 -20.24 4.04 0.75
CA ALA A 145 -21.16 5.17 0.80
C ALA A 145 -21.30 5.76 2.22
N SER A 146 -21.11 4.93 3.25
CA SER A 146 -21.14 5.37 4.66
C SER A 146 -19.76 5.61 5.26
N LEU A 147 -18.68 5.44 4.49
CA LEU A 147 -17.30 5.57 5.01
C LEU A 147 -16.97 7.02 5.38
N GLY A 148 -17.63 8.00 4.74
CA GLY A 148 -17.46 9.43 5.04
C GLY A 148 -16.09 10.00 4.70
N ALA A 149 -15.26 9.26 3.96
CA ALA A 149 -13.95 9.69 3.48
C ALA A 149 -13.56 8.89 2.24
N ARG A 150 -12.62 9.41 1.43
CA ARG A 150 -12.10 8.70 0.27
C ARG A 150 -11.03 7.70 0.70
N PRO A 151 -11.20 6.39 0.45
CA PRO A 151 -10.23 5.39 0.81
C PRO A 151 -8.98 5.45 -0.08
N VAL A 152 -7.84 5.00 0.45
CA VAL A 152 -6.62 4.78 -0.32
C VAL A 152 -6.74 3.45 -1.06
N GLU A 153 -6.85 3.52 -2.39
CA GLU A 153 -6.79 2.34 -3.26
C GLU A 153 -5.41 1.67 -3.16
N GLY A 154 -5.43 0.38 -2.80
CA GLY A 154 -4.25 -0.45 -2.66
C GLY A 154 -4.02 -1.36 -3.86
N GLY A 155 -5.09 -1.77 -4.55
CA GLY A 155 -4.99 -2.66 -5.70
C GLY A 155 -6.35 -3.13 -6.19
N TYR A 156 -6.40 -4.32 -6.77
CA TYR A 156 -7.61 -4.88 -7.34
C TYR A 156 -7.50 -6.41 -7.47
N GLU A 157 -8.64 -7.09 -7.40
CA GLU A 157 -8.76 -8.52 -7.68
C GLU A 157 -8.71 -8.81 -9.19
N ALA A 158 -8.58 -10.08 -9.58
CA ALA A 158 -8.51 -10.49 -10.99
C ALA A 158 -9.74 -10.05 -11.82
N ASN A 159 -10.89 -9.87 -11.18
CA ASN A 159 -12.14 -9.37 -11.77
C ASN A 159 -12.23 -7.83 -11.79
N ALA A 160 -11.13 -7.14 -11.50
CA ALA A 160 -11.01 -5.69 -11.39
C ALA A 160 -11.78 -5.04 -10.22
N GLU A 161 -12.29 -5.83 -9.27
CA GLU A 161 -12.88 -5.25 -8.06
C GLU A 161 -11.80 -4.57 -7.20
N PRO A 162 -12.03 -3.33 -6.73
CA PRO A 162 -11.02 -2.56 -6.04
C PRO A 162 -10.73 -3.11 -4.64
N LEU A 163 -9.46 -3.05 -4.26
CA LEU A 163 -8.96 -3.33 -2.92
C LEU A 163 -8.42 -2.05 -2.30
N TYR A 164 -8.76 -1.82 -1.04
CA TYR A 164 -8.34 -0.68 -0.25
C TYR A 164 -7.38 -1.12 0.85
N VAL A 165 -6.53 -0.19 1.28
CA VAL A 165 -5.61 -0.43 2.41
C VAL A 165 -6.43 -0.52 3.70
N ALA A 166 -6.44 -1.70 4.30
CA ALA A 166 -7.07 -1.96 5.59
C ALA A 166 -6.02 -2.18 6.68
N GLN A 167 -6.45 -2.08 7.93
CA GLN A 167 -5.64 -2.39 9.11
C GLN A 167 -6.50 -3.04 10.18
N ALA A 168 -6.00 -4.08 10.84
CA ALA A 168 -6.68 -4.69 11.97
C ALA A 168 -5.70 -5.05 13.10
N TYR A 169 -6.23 -5.21 14.31
CA TYR A 169 -5.41 -5.61 15.47
C TYR A 169 -5.26 -7.13 15.50
N LEU A 170 -4.04 -7.61 15.29
CA LEU A 170 -3.71 -9.03 15.20
C LEU A 170 -2.26 -9.25 15.61
N GLY A 171 -1.99 -10.30 16.39
CA GLY A 171 -0.62 -10.58 16.85
C GLY A 171 -0.02 -9.43 17.68
N ASP A 172 -0.83 -8.85 18.58
CA ASP A 172 -0.43 -7.78 19.51
C ASP A 172 -0.06 -6.42 18.88
N ALA A 173 -0.38 -6.21 17.61
CA ALA A 173 -0.19 -4.96 16.91
C ALA A 173 -1.31 -4.69 15.90
N TRP A 174 -1.47 -3.45 15.50
CA TRP A 174 -2.21 -3.11 14.29
C TRP A 174 -1.36 -3.45 13.06
N LEU A 175 -1.90 -4.24 12.14
CA LEU A 175 -1.20 -4.72 10.94
C LEU A 175 -2.01 -4.39 9.68
N PRO A 176 -1.35 -3.99 8.58
CA PRO A 176 -2.04 -3.67 7.33
C PRO A 176 -2.42 -4.94 6.54
N GLY A 177 -3.39 -4.78 5.65
CA GLY A 177 -3.84 -5.79 4.70
C GLY A 177 -4.81 -5.17 3.69
N LYS A 178 -5.77 -5.96 3.22
CA LYS A 178 -6.74 -5.54 2.19
C LYS A 178 -8.17 -5.62 2.67
N HIS A 179 -9.03 -4.78 2.10
CA HIS A 179 -10.48 -4.94 2.14
C HIS A 179 -11.10 -4.41 0.85
N GLY A 180 -12.28 -4.88 0.50
CA GLY A 180 -13.06 -4.43 -0.65
C GLY A 180 -14.54 -4.52 -0.32
N SER A 181 -15.39 -3.74 -0.97
CA SER A 181 -16.85 -3.78 -0.74
C SER A 181 -17.49 -5.13 -1.08
N HIS A 182 -16.79 -5.95 -1.86
CA HIS A 182 -17.17 -7.31 -2.24
C HIS A 182 -16.69 -8.37 -1.25
N LEU A 183 -15.84 -8.01 -0.29
CA LEU A 183 -15.31 -8.92 0.73
C LEU A 183 -16.15 -8.85 2.02
N PRO A 184 -16.26 -9.96 2.76
CA PRO A 184 -17.07 -10.00 3.98
C PRO A 184 -16.42 -9.28 5.18
N ALA A 185 -15.09 -9.13 5.17
CA ALA A 185 -14.30 -8.47 6.22
C ALA A 185 -12.89 -8.14 5.70
N ALA A 186 -12.04 -7.52 6.54
CA ALA A 186 -10.66 -7.23 6.17
C ALA A 186 -9.81 -8.52 6.17
N HIS A 187 -8.96 -8.68 5.16
CA HIS A 187 -8.01 -9.79 5.03
C HIS A 187 -6.60 -9.31 5.40
N ILE A 188 -6.05 -9.85 6.48
CA ILE A 188 -4.76 -9.45 7.05
C ILE A 188 -3.80 -10.65 7.03
N PRO A 189 -2.70 -10.61 6.25
CA PRO A 189 -1.67 -11.65 6.34
C PRO A 189 -0.99 -11.55 7.72
N HIS A 190 -1.11 -12.60 8.53
CA HIS A 190 -0.22 -12.78 9.67
C HIS A 190 -0.01 -14.25 10.03
N GLY A 191 1.23 -14.62 10.36
CA GLY A 191 1.54 -15.92 10.97
C GLY A 191 1.49 -17.11 9.99
N GLY A 192 1.69 -16.86 8.70
CA GLY A 192 1.65 -17.90 7.66
C GLY A 192 0.27 -18.14 7.06
N ILE A 193 -0.73 -17.33 7.41
CA ILE A 193 -2.10 -17.43 6.86
C ILE A 193 -2.70 -16.04 6.60
N GLU A 194 -3.70 -15.98 5.74
CA GLU A 194 -4.53 -14.78 5.55
C GLU A 194 -5.73 -14.82 6.51
N ASN A 195 -5.76 -13.88 7.46
CA ASN A 195 -6.76 -13.83 8.52
C ASN A 195 -7.92 -12.91 8.14
N LEU A 196 -9.16 -13.37 8.34
CA LEU A 196 -10.36 -12.56 8.16
C LEU A 196 -10.76 -11.88 9.47
N ILE A 197 -10.74 -10.55 9.50
CA ILE A 197 -10.98 -9.76 10.71
C ILE A 197 -12.17 -8.81 10.52
N ASN A 198 -13.20 -8.98 11.36
CA ASN A 198 -14.43 -8.18 11.27
C ASN A 198 -14.28 -6.75 11.79
N HIS A 199 -13.33 -6.48 12.68
CA HIS A 199 -13.10 -5.13 13.22
C HIS A 199 -11.79 -4.60 12.66
N TYR A 200 -11.90 -3.56 11.83
CA TYR A 200 -10.78 -3.03 11.08
C TYR A 200 -10.87 -1.51 10.97
N ARG A 201 -9.89 -0.94 10.30
CA ARG A 201 -9.89 0.45 9.86
C ARG A 201 -9.48 0.49 8.39
N ILE A 202 -10.05 1.40 7.62
CA ILE A 202 -9.65 1.70 6.24
C ILE A 202 -8.78 2.94 6.25
N LEU A 203 -7.64 2.89 5.56
CA LEU A 203 -6.82 4.08 5.34
C LEU A 203 -7.55 4.99 4.36
N CYS A 204 -7.82 6.22 4.76
CA CYS A 204 -8.49 7.23 3.95
C CYS A 204 -7.66 8.51 3.90
N TYR A 205 -7.88 9.35 2.90
CA TYR A 205 -7.26 10.67 2.83
C TYR A 205 -7.86 11.61 3.89
N ALA A 206 -7.02 12.47 4.48
CA ALA A 206 -7.44 13.37 5.56
C ALA A 206 -8.33 14.52 5.06
N ASP A 207 -8.03 15.07 3.87
CA ASP A 207 -8.55 16.36 3.37
C ASP A 207 -9.84 16.31 2.52
N ASP A 208 -10.58 15.18 2.49
CA ASP A 208 -11.84 15.08 1.73
C ASP A 208 -13.10 15.48 2.53
N ASP A 209 -12.97 16.34 3.55
CA ASP A 209 -14.12 16.96 4.24
C ASP A 209 -14.84 18.03 3.37
N LEU A 210 -14.64 18.06 2.05
CA LEU A 210 -15.23 19.04 1.12
C LEU A 210 -16.07 18.40 0.00
N VAL A 211 -17.29 17.96 0.35
CA VAL A 211 -18.49 18.22 -0.47
C VAL A 211 -19.68 18.45 0.48
N GLU A 212 -19.86 19.70 0.94
CA GLU A 212 -21.20 20.11 1.35
C GLU A 212 -22.11 20.11 0.10
N PRO A 213 -23.34 19.54 0.16
CA PRO A 213 -24.29 19.73 -0.91
C PRO A 213 -24.70 21.21 -0.92
N GLN A 214 -24.24 21.97 -1.91
CA GLN A 214 -24.72 23.33 -2.15
C GLN A 214 -26.24 23.28 -2.32
N ARG A 215 -26.97 23.63 -1.25
CA ARG A 215 -28.40 23.88 -1.30
C ARG A 215 -28.62 25.04 -2.25
N ARG A 216 -29.43 24.75 -3.27
CA ARG A 216 -29.95 25.67 -4.30
C ARG A 216 -30.20 27.05 -3.70
N ARG A 217 -29.49 28.07 -4.19
CA ARG A 217 -29.98 29.45 -4.08
C ARG A 217 -31.23 29.52 -4.97
N GLY A 218 -32.38 29.63 -4.31
CA GLY A 218 -33.62 30.05 -4.94
C GLY A 218 -33.41 31.44 -5.54
N GLU A 219 -33.60 31.49 -6.86
CA GLU A 219 -34.53 32.37 -7.55
C GLU A 219 -34.73 33.76 -6.92
N GLY A 220 -34.22 34.76 -7.64
CA GLY A 220 -34.62 36.14 -7.48
C GLY A 220 -36.05 36.35 -7.95
N TYR A 221 -36.75 37.20 -7.20
CA TYR A 221 -37.72 38.17 -7.67
C TYR A 221 -37.59 39.40 -6.78
#